data_AF-A0A520KQM6-F1
#
_entry.id   AF-A0A520KQM6-F1
#
_cell.length_a   1.000
_cell.length_b   1.000
_cell.length_c   1.000
_cell.angle_alpha   90.00
_cell.angle_beta   90.00
_cell.angle_gamma   90.00
#
_symmetry.space_group_name_H-M   'P 1'
#
loop_
_entity.id
_entity.type
_entity.pdbx_description
1 polymer ?
#
loop_
_entity_poly.entity_id
_entity_poly.type
_entity_poly.pdbx_seq_one_letter_code
_entity_poly.pdbx_strand_id
1 'polypeptide(L)' 'HISERKESEKVIQWVPADQAVPVKVIKPLSPYSISIVGGFGEPAMKELRPGDRIQLIRYGFARVDSLDRTINLIFSHE' A
#
# COMPACT_ATOMS: atom_id res chain seq x y z
N HIS A 1 -10.36 -39.04 -9.84
CA HIS A 1 -10.44 -37.71 -9.20
C HIS A 1 -9.74 -36.72 -10.11
N ILE A 2 -10.51 -35.94 -10.88
CA ILE A 2 -9.96 -34.90 -11.76
C ILE A 2 -9.61 -33.72 -10.86
N SER A 3 -8.32 -33.40 -10.76
CA SER A 3 -7.83 -32.20 -10.08
C SER A 3 -8.08 -31.00 -11.00
N GLU A 4 -9.20 -30.31 -10.82
CA GLU A 4 -9.44 -29.00 -11.43
C GLU A 4 -8.45 -27.97 -10.84
N ARG A 5 -7.29 -27.80 -11.48
CA ARG A 5 -6.52 -26.57 -11.32
C ARG A 5 -7.21 -25.51 -12.18
N LYS A 6 -8.11 -24.71 -11.58
CA LYS A 6 -8.57 -23.48 -12.21
C LYS A 6 -7.37 -22.57 -12.40
N GLU A 7 -7.14 -22.20 -13.65
CA GLU A 7 -6.15 -21.24 -14.09
C GLU A 7 -6.29 -19.95 -13.26
N SER A 8 -5.18 -19.49 -12.68
CA SER A 8 -5.18 -18.43 -11.67
C SER A 8 -5.61 -17.10 -12.28
N GLU A 9 -6.86 -16.70 -12.07
CA GLU A 9 -7.33 -15.35 -12.37
C GLU A 9 -6.49 -14.32 -11.60
N LYS A 10 -6.01 -13.28 -12.30
CA LYS A 10 -5.23 -12.21 -11.67
C LYS A 10 -6.13 -11.40 -10.73
N VAL A 11 -6.01 -11.64 -9.43
CA VAL A 11 -6.72 -10.88 -8.40
C VAL A 11 -6.15 -9.45 -8.33
N ILE A 12 -7.03 -8.46 -8.45
CA ILE A 12 -6.72 -7.02 -8.35
C ILE A 12 -7.11 -6.53 -6.95
N GLN A 13 -6.24 -5.73 -6.34
CA GLN A 13 -6.54 -5.03 -5.08
C GLN A 13 -7.39 -3.79 -5.35
N TRP A 14 -8.43 -3.55 -4.55
CA TRP A 14 -9.32 -2.40 -4.67
C TRP A 14 -9.78 -1.90 -3.30
N VAL A 15 -10.35 -0.68 -3.26
CA VAL A 15 -10.93 -0.06 -2.06
C VAL A 15 -12.27 0.60 -2.43
N PRO A 16 -13.31 0.54 -1.57
CA PRO A 16 -14.54 1.32 -1.77
C PRO A 16 -14.27 2.82 -1.84
N ALA A 17 -14.79 3.49 -2.87
CA ALA A 17 -14.47 4.89 -3.16
C ALA A 17 -14.92 5.88 -2.06
N ASP A 18 -16.00 5.57 -1.34
CA ASP A 18 -16.60 6.37 -0.28
C ASP A 18 -15.85 6.27 1.06
N GLN A 19 -15.02 5.24 1.23
CA GLN A 19 -14.28 5.00 2.47
C GLN A 19 -12.75 5.03 2.27
N ALA A 20 -12.32 5.36 1.06
CA ALA A 20 -10.94 5.45 0.66
C ALA A 20 -10.15 6.45 1.52
N VAL A 21 -8.99 6.02 2.02
CA VAL A 21 -8.07 6.87 2.78
C VAL A 21 -6.97 7.33 1.83
N PRO A 22 -6.74 8.64 1.65
CA PRO A 22 -5.70 9.11 0.74
C PRO A 22 -4.31 8.81 1.32
N VAL A 23 -3.47 8.17 0.51
CA VAL A 23 -2.12 7.76 0.88
C VAL A 23 -1.11 8.23 -0.15
N LYS A 24 0.14 8.42 0.27
CA LYS A 24 1.27 8.57 -0.64
C LYS A 24 2.41 7.66 -0.21
N VAL A 25 2.96 6.92 -1.16
CA VAL A 25 4.13 6.07 -0.95
C VAL A 25 5.35 6.77 -1.52
N ILE A 26 6.33 7.03 -0.67
CA ILE A 26 7.64 7.56 -1.02
C ILE A 26 8.56 6.36 -1.23
N LYS A 27 9.02 6.16 -2.47
CA LYS A 27 9.89 5.05 -2.85
C LYS A 27 11.28 5.58 -3.22
N PRO A 28 12.36 5.12 -2.58
CA PRO A 28 13.70 5.43 -3.03
C PRO A 28 13.99 4.72 -4.36
N LEU A 29 14.45 5.48 -5.36
CA LEU A 29 14.93 4.94 -6.63
C LEU A 29 16.46 4.80 -6.62
N SER A 30 17.14 5.72 -5.94
CA SER A 30 18.58 5.72 -5.70
C SER A 30 18.87 6.51 -4.42
N PRO A 31 20.12 6.57 -3.93
CA PRO A 31 20.47 7.39 -2.76
C PRO A 31 20.11 8.88 -2.88
N TYR A 32 19.95 9.39 -4.10
CA TYR A 32 19.68 10.80 -4.37
C TYR A 32 18.37 11.04 -5.14
N SER A 33 17.57 10.00 -5.35
CA SER A 33 16.33 10.11 -6.12
C SER A 33 15.21 9.30 -5.49
N ILE A 34 14.03 9.90 -5.42
CA ILE A 34 12.81 9.32 -4.87
C ILE A 34 11.67 9.45 -5.90
N SER A 35 10.74 8.50 -5.88
CA SER A 35 9.42 8.65 -6.50
C SER A 35 8.35 8.77 -5.43
N ILE A 36 7.30 9.52 -5.74
CA ILE A 36 6.12 9.65 -4.87
C ILE A 36 4.93 9.13 -5.65
N VAL A 37 4.29 8.10 -5.12
CA VAL A 37 3.09 7.47 -5.71
C VAL A 37 1.90 7.80 -4.82
N GLY A 38 1.00 8.63 -5.33
CA GLY A 38 -0.29 8.90 -4.67
C GLY A 38 -1.29 7.77 -4.92
N GLY A 39 -2.20 7.55 -3.98
CA GLY A 39 -3.25 6.54 -4.12
C GLY A 39 -4.24 6.55 -2.96
N PHE A 40 -4.96 5.44 -2.86
CA PHE A 40 -5.98 5.22 -1.84
C PHE A 40 -5.75 3.90 -1.11
N GLY A 41 -5.92 3.95 0.21
CA GLY A 41 -5.82 2.81 1.10
C GLY A 41 -7.16 2.49 1.76
N GLU A 42 -7.22 1.31 2.38
CA GLU A 42 -8.43 0.80 3.03
C GLU A 42 -8.82 1.62 4.26
N PRO A 43 -10.09 1.57 4.70
CA PRO A 43 -10.57 2.35 5.85
C PRO A 43 -9.81 2.04 7.15
N ALA A 44 -9.34 0.79 7.30
CA ALA A 44 -8.55 0.34 8.44
C ALA A 44 -7.24 1.13 8.62
N MET A 45 -6.74 1.77 7.55
CA MET A 45 -5.53 2.60 7.64
C MET A 45 -5.71 3.85 8.51
N LYS A 46 -6.94 4.24 8.86
CA LYS A 46 -7.22 5.34 9.80
C LYS A 46 -6.66 5.09 11.22
N GLU A 47 -6.46 3.84 11.58
CA GLU A 47 -5.95 3.45 12.91
C GLU A 47 -4.42 3.37 12.99
N LEU A 48 -3.73 3.59 11.86
CA LEU A 48 -2.28 3.55 11.78
C LEU A 48 -1.63 4.71 12.55
N ARG A 49 -0.40 4.49 12.99
CA ARG A 49 0.41 5.44 13.77
C ARG A 49 1.79 5.60 13.15
N PRO A 50 2.43 6.78 13.29
CA PRO A 50 3.82 6.96 12.89
C PRO A 50 4.72 5.87 13.51
N GLY A 51 5.53 5.22 12.68
CA GLY A 51 6.38 4.10 13.07
C GLY A 51 5.83 2.72 12.72
N ASP A 52 4.52 2.57 12.50
CA ASP A 52 3.92 1.29 12.15
C ASP A 52 4.51 0.73 10.86
N ARG A 53 4.71 -0.59 10.82
CA ARG A 53 5.12 -1.33 9.62
C ARG A 53 3.92 -2.09 9.07
N ILE A 54 3.59 -1.82 7.82
CA ILE A 54 2.42 -2.39 7.16
C ILE A 54 2.82 -3.13 5.88
N GLN A 55 1.98 -4.10 5.49
CA GLN A 55 2.07 -4.77 4.20
C GLN A 55 0.92 -4.30 3.31
N LEU A 56 1.26 -3.65 2.21
CA LEU A 56 0.34 -3.32 1.14
C LEU A 56 0.23 -4.53 0.21
N ILE A 57 -0.92 -5.19 0.21
CA ILE A 57 -1.14 -6.44 -0.54
C ILE A 57 -0.83 -6.23 -2.02
N ARG A 58 0.06 -7.07 -2.57
CA ARG A 58 0.55 -7.03 -3.96
C ARG A 58 1.30 -5.75 -4.36
N TYR A 59 1.73 -4.95 -3.38
CA TYR A 59 2.55 -3.75 -3.59
C TYR A 59 3.87 -3.80 -2.81
N GLY A 60 3.85 -4.27 -1.56
CA GLY A 60 5.05 -4.46 -0.73
C GLY A 60 4.90 -3.88 0.68
N PHE A 61 6.01 -3.82 1.41
CA PHE A 61 6.07 -3.34 2.79
C PHE A 61 6.42 -1.86 2.86
N ALA A 62 5.81 -1.16 3.82
CA ALA A 62 6.09 0.24 4.09
C ALA A 62 6.05 0.56 5.58
N ARG A 63 6.76 1.62 5.97
CA ARG A 63 6.66 2.23 7.30
C ARG A 63 5.80 3.49 7.23
N VAL A 64 4.90 3.68 8.17
CA VAL A 64 4.17 4.93 8.36
C VAL A 64 5.14 5.99 8.89
N ASP A 65 5.29 7.06 8.13
CA ASP A 65 6.17 8.17 8.50
C ASP A 65 5.40 9.27 9.23
N SER A 66 4.29 9.71 8.66
CA SER A 66 3.48 10.82 9.17
C SER A 66 2.02 10.70 8.72
N LEU A 67 1.12 11.30 9.51
CA LEU A 67 -0.32 11.34 9.28
C LEU A 67 -0.75 12.81 9.14
N ASP A 68 -0.70 13.32 7.91
CA ASP A 68 -1.11 14.71 7.61
C ASP A 68 -2.50 14.71 6.96
N ARG A 69 -2.69 15.47 5.88
CA ARG A 69 -3.83 15.32 4.97
C ARG A 69 -3.84 13.97 4.24
N THR A 70 -2.70 13.29 4.19
CA THR A 70 -2.51 11.95 3.63
C THR A 70 -1.66 11.13 4.57
N ILE A 71 -1.83 9.81 4.55
CA ILE A 71 -0.88 8.91 5.21
C ILE A 71 0.38 8.83 4.35
N ASN A 72 1.51 9.22 4.93
CA ASN A 72 2.80 9.21 4.27
C ASN A 72 3.53 7.91 4.61
N LEU A 73 3.82 7.12 3.58
CA LEU A 73 4.43 5.80 3.71
C LEU A 73 5.83 5.82 3.08
N ILE A 74 6.83 5.27 3.78
CA ILE A 74 8.16 5.04 3.22
C ILE A 74 8.26 3.58 2.80
N PHE A 75 8.42 3.35 1.49
CA PHE A 75 8.56 2.02 0.92
C PHE A 75 9.86 1.35 1.41
N SER A 76 9.77 0.06 1.74
CA SER A 76 10.91 -0.74 2.20
C SER A 76 11.36 -1.73 1.13
N HIS A 77 10.53 -2.73 0.84
CA HIS A 77 10.77 -3.77 -0.17
C HIS A 77 9.44 -4.44 -0.53
N GLU A 78 9.42 -5.20 -1.62
CA GLU A 78 8.28 -6.04 -2.05
C GLU A 78 8.43 -7.49 -1.62
#